data_AF-A0A2U3KZ58-F1
#
_entry.id   AF-A0A2U3KZ58-F1
#
_cell.length_a   1.000
_cell.length_b   1.000
_cell.length_c   1.000
_cell.angle_alpha   90.00
_cell.angle_beta   90.00
_cell.angle_gamma   90.00
#
_symmetry.space_group_name_H-M   'P 1'
#
loop_
_entity.id
_entity.type
_entity.pdbx_description
1 polymer ?
#
loop_
_entity_poly.entity_id
_entity_poly.type
_entity_poly.pdbx_seq_one_letter_code
_entity_poly.pdbx_strand_id
1 'polypeptide(L)' 'MPIYVRYGVAHAWIIDPKDKTLDIYRLESGRWYLSDSYGERNQTVRAEPFQEIGINLADLWLQSL' A
#
# COMPACT_ATOMS: atom_id res chain seq x y z
N MET A 1 -4.03 4.14 12.26
CA MET A 1 -3.88 5.35 11.41
C MET A 1 -5.05 6.35 11.62
N PRO A 2 -5.18 7.00 12.79
CA PRO A 2 -6.39 7.77 13.14
C PRO A 2 -6.52 9.13 12.43
N ILE A 3 -5.40 9.82 12.18
CA ILE A 3 -5.42 11.14 11.54
C ILE A 3 -5.96 11.08 10.11
N TYR A 4 -5.60 10.03 9.36
CA TYR A 4 -6.11 9.80 8.00
C TYR A 4 -7.62 9.48 7.99
N VAL A 5 -8.13 8.75 9.00
CA VAL A 5 -9.58 8.54 9.17
C VAL A 5 -10.30 9.87 9.43
N ARG A 6 -9.74 10.72 10.29
CA ARG A 6 -10.33 12.03 10.63
C ARG A 6 -10.54 12.90 9.39
N TYR A 7 -9.66 12.80 8.40
CA TYR A 7 -9.76 13.53 7.14
C TYR A 7 -10.42 12.74 6.01
N GLY A 8 -10.93 11.53 6.28
CA GLY A 8 -11.65 10.73 5.28
C GLY A 8 -10.78 10.22 4.13
N VAL A 9 -9.48 9.99 4.36
CA VAL A 9 -8.62 9.37 3.36
C VAL A 9 -9.13 7.96 3.06
N ALA A 10 -9.50 7.71 1.82
CA ALA A 10 -10.17 6.47 1.42
C ALA A 10 -9.22 5.27 1.32
N HIS A 11 -7.96 5.50 0.94
CA HIS A 11 -6.96 4.46 0.73
C HIS A 11 -5.62 4.85 1.36
N ALA A 12 -4.97 3.90 2.02
CA ALA A 12 -3.63 4.08 2.60
C ALA A 12 -2.73 2.91 2.19
N TRP A 13 -1.61 3.24 1.53
CA TRP A 13 -0.59 2.28 1.14
C TRP A 13 0.55 2.35 2.15
N ILE A 14 0.88 1.23 2.78
CA ILE A 14 1.97 1.10 3.75
C ILE A 14 3.06 0.24 3.14
N ILE A 15 4.21 0.86 2.94
CA ILE A 15 5.39 0.21 2.38
C ILE A 15 6.33 -0.06 3.55
N ASP A 16 6.73 -1.32 3.73
CA ASP A 16 7.84 -1.69 4.60
C ASP A 16 9.06 -2.02 3.73
N PRO A 17 10.07 -1.13 3.61
CA PRO A 17 11.24 -1.39 2.77
C PRO A 17 12.16 -2.50 3.29
N LYS A 18 12.11 -2.78 4.60
CA LYS A 18 12.97 -3.80 5.24
C LYS A 18 12.42 -5.18 4.93
N ASP A 19 11.12 -5.36 5.15
CA ASP A 19 10.43 -6.63 4.91
C ASP A 19 9.94 -6.75 3.45
N LYS A 20 10.07 -5.67 2.68
CA LYS A 20 9.73 -5.57 1.25
C LYS A 20 8.26 -5.91 0.98
N THR A 21 7.40 -5.32 1.81
CA THR A 21 5.95 -5.50 1.70
C THR A 21 5.26 -4.21 1.30
N LEU A 22 4.11 -4.38 0.65
CA LEU A 22 3.13 -3.33 0.44
C LEU A 22 1.78 -3.83 0.96
N ASP A 23 1.26 -3.15 1.98
CA ASP A 23 -0.08 -3.36 2.51
C ASP A 23 -0.99 -2.21 2.09
N ILE A 24 -2.15 -2.55 1.54
CA ILE A 24 -3.14 -1.58 1.06
C ILE A 24 -4.36 -1.64 1.97
N TYR A 25 -4.67 -0.51 2.58
CA TYR A 25 -5.84 -0.35 3.42
C TYR A 25 -6.90 0.51 2.73
N ARG A 26 -8.15 0.11 2.87
CA ARG A 26 -9.33 0.88 2.48
C ARG A 26 -10.09 1.31 3.74
N LEU A 27 -10.59 2.54 3.74
CA LEU A 27 -11.42 3.06 4.82
C LEU A 27 -12.88 2.69 4.55
N GLU A 28 -13.46 1.86 5.40
CA GLU A 28 -14.85 1.45 5.33
C GLU A 28 -15.55 1.69 6.67
N SER A 29 -16.64 2.45 6.67
CA SER A 29 -17.42 2.76 7.88
C SER A 29 -16.56 3.25 9.05
N GLY A 30 -15.53 4.07 8.75
CA GLY A 30 -14.60 4.62 9.74
C GLY A 30 -13.55 3.65 10.27
N ARG A 31 -13.39 2.47 9.64
CA ARG A 31 -12.41 1.44 10.02
C ARG A 31 -11.50 1.11 8.84
N TRP A 32 -10.24 0.84 9.15
CA TRP A 32 -9.29 0.36 8.14
C TRP A 32 -9.49 -1.13 7.90
N TYR A 33 -9.65 -1.49 6.63
CA TYR A 33 -9.67 -2.86 6.14
C TYR A 33 -8.43 -3.09 5.26
N LEU A 34 -7.68 -4.15 5.52
CA LEU A 34 -6.56 -4.57 4.66
C LEU A 34 -7.17 -5.19 3.39
N SER A 35 -7.16 -4.46 2.27
CA SER A 35 -7.71 -4.95 1.01
C SER A 35 -6.76 -5.93 0.33
N ASP A 36 -5.47 -5.59 0.31
CA ASP A 36 -4.43 -6.36 -0.36
C ASP A 36 -3.12 -6.27 0.41
N SER A 37 -2.30 -7.32 0.28
CA SER A 37 -0.95 -7.39 0.82
C SER A 37 -0.04 -8.09 -0.19
N TYR A 38 1.11 -7.50 -0.45
CA TYR A 38 2.11 -8.00 -1.40
C TYR A 38 3.46 -8.14 -0.69
N GLY A 39 4.16 -9.25 -0.94
CA GLY A 39 5.44 -9.57 -0.26
C GLY A 39 6.51 -10.23 -1.13
N GLU A 40 6.33 -10.25 -2.46
CA GLU A 40 7.31 -10.84 -3.37
C GLU A 40 8.16 -9.79 -4.09
N ARG A 41 9.42 -10.13 -4.39
CA ARG A 41 10.31 -9.27 -5.18
C ARG A 41 9.92 -9.34 -6.66
N ASN A 42 9.88 -8.18 -7.32
CA ASN A 42 9.63 -8.00 -8.75
C ASN A 42 8.18 -8.29 -9.20
N GLN A 43 7.21 -7.80 -8.44
CA GLN A 43 5.81 -7.76 -8.85
C GLN A 43 5.43 -6.36 -9.35
N THR A 44 4.70 -6.28 -10.47
CA THR A 44 3.95 -5.08 -10.84
C THR A 44 2.56 -5.16 -10.25
N VAL A 45 2.21 -4.21 -9.37
CA VAL A 45 0.90 -4.14 -8.73
C VAL A 45 -0.01 -3.13 -9.43
N ARG A 46 -1.30 -3.46 -9.47
CA ARG A 46 -2.40 -2.61 -9.94
C ARG A 46 -3.52 -2.72 -8.92
N ALA A 47 -3.58 -1.78 -7.99
CA ALA A 47 -4.49 -1.84 -6.85
C ALA A 47 -5.12 -0.47 -6.60
N GLU A 48 -6.21 -0.42 -5.84
CA GLU A 48 -6.89 0.86 -5.56
C GLU A 48 -5.95 1.84 -4.84
N PRO A 49 -5.96 3.15 -5.17
CA PRO A 49 -6.80 3.82 -6.15
C PRO A 49 -6.14 3.95 -7.55
N PHE A 50 -5.09 3.18 -7.84
CA PHE A 50 -4.27 3.27 -9.05
C PHE A 50 -4.38 2.03 -9.95
N GLN A 51 -5.56 1.40 -10.05
CA GLN A 51 -5.76 0.16 -10.80
C GLN A 51 -5.34 0.28 -12.29
N GLU A 52 -5.42 1.49 -12.84
CA GLU A 52 -5.05 1.80 -14.22
C GLU A 52 -3.53 1.90 -14.45
N ILE A 53 -2.73 2.04 -13.39
CA ILE A 53 -1.28 2.23 -13.45
C ILE A 53 -0.57 1.02 -12.85
N GLY A 54 0.39 0.45 -13.58
CA GLY A 54 1.25 -0.60 -13.05
C GLY A 54 2.39 0.02 -12.24
N ILE A 55 2.48 -0.32 -10.97
CA ILE A 55 3.57 0.12 -10.08
C ILE A 55 4.50 -1.07 -9.85
N ASN A 56 5.76 -0.94 -10.25
CA ASN A 56 6.77 -1.95 -10.01
C ASN A 56 7.28 -1.85 -8.57
N LEU A 57 7.00 -2.86 -7.74
CA LEU A 57 7.40 -2.84 -6.34
C LEU A 57 8.92 -2.86 -6.15
N ALA A 58 9.69 -3.37 -7.13
CA ALA A 58 11.14 -3.37 -7.05
C ALA A 58 11.73 -1.95 -6.88
N ASP A 59 11.04 -0.93 -7.38
CA ASP A 59 11.47 0.47 -7.34
C ASP A 59 11.24 1.14 -5.97
N LEU A 60 10.46 0.50 -5.08
CA LEU A 60 10.12 1.02 -3.76
C LEU A 60 11.10 0.58 -2.66
N TRP A 61 11.97 -0.38 -2.95
CA TRP A 61 12.89 -0.93 -1.96
C TRP A 61 14.14 -0.08 -1.86
N LEU A 62 14.33 0.55 -0.71
CA LEU A 62 15.60 1.22 -0.39
C LEU A 62 16.73 0.19 -0.50
N GLN A 63 17.77 0.53 -1.26
CA GLN A 63 19.00 -0.25 -1.24
C GLN A 63 19.59 -0.13 0.17
N SER A 64 19.97 -1.26 0.77
CA SER A 64 20.76 -1.23 1.99
C SER A 64 22.09 -0.54 1.66
N LEU A 65 22.37 0.59 2.34
CA LEU A 65 23.70 1.20 2.38
C LEU A 65 24.73 0.22 2.94
#